data_AF-A0A0Q8J4L3-F1
#
_entry.id   AF-A0A0Q8J4L3-F1
#
_cell.length_a   1.000
_cell.length_b   1.000
_cell.length_c   1.000
_cell.angle_alpha   90.00
_cell.angle_beta   90.00
_cell.angle_gamma   90.00
#
_symmetry.space_group_name_H-M   'P 1'
#
loop_
_entity.id
_entity.type
_entity.pdbx_description
1 polymer ?
#
loop_
_entity_poly.entity_id
_entity_poly.type
_entity_poly.pdbx_seq_one_letter_code
_entity_poly.pdbx_strand_id
1 'polypeptide(L)'
;MRTIPRALLIAVLAPTAIAATNLQVETHRISQDRYDLTVRLPAGIDAIRVQSMLRPVADQACEGRTWQWGPHRFESTTRLGPEEPQAGEQTFTQQVDCGAAATPDPTAVAAPNAPATADDERRVRETTLAYLLAKDTGDFAKARSMQTEEAKLSMPPDWSESRAAFNQQAGQPAERQVVRLTWYDNPQGAPRKGRYVAADYRGDYRHAGFYCGYAMWYREADGSYRLVREEEGQVSNETASKIAAADLHAFRKPLGCRD
;
A
#
# COMPACT_ATOMS: atom_id res chain seq x y z
N MET A 1 25.69 12.90 70.70
CA MET A 1 25.32 12.20 69.45
C MET A 1 24.04 12.83 68.92
N ARG A 2 24.12 13.59 67.83
CA ARG A 2 22.98 14.29 67.20
C ARG A 2 22.49 13.49 66.00
N THR A 3 21.21 13.12 65.99
CA THR A 3 20.51 12.44 64.90
C THR A 3 19.95 13.46 63.91
N ILE A 4 20.30 13.33 62.62
CA ILE A 4 19.73 14.13 61.52
C ILE A 4 18.60 13.30 60.87
N PRO A 5 17.39 13.86 60.65
CA PRO A 5 16.33 13.14 59.98
C PRO A 5 16.51 13.21 58.45
N ARG A 6 16.36 12.07 57.79
CA ARG A 6 16.29 11.95 56.32
C ARG A 6 14.92 12.46 55.84
N ALA A 7 14.92 13.56 55.08
CA ALA A 7 13.75 14.01 54.35
C ALA A 7 13.55 13.14 53.09
N LEU A 8 12.33 12.64 52.90
CA LEU A 8 11.89 11.87 51.75
C LEU A 8 11.43 12.85 50.65
N LEU A 9 12.13 12.93 49.52
CA LEU A 9 11.67 13.67 48.34
C LEU A 9 10.69 12.80 47.55
N ILE A 10 9.43 13.23 47.46
CA ILE A 10 8.43 12.64 46.56
C ILE A 10 8.47 13.43 45.25
N ALA A 11 8.98 12.81 44.19
CA ALA A 11 8.94 13.37 42.84
C ALA A 11 7.55 13.14 42.23
N VAL A 12 6.80 14.21 42.03
CA VAL A 12 5.53 14.19 41.29
C VAL A 12 5.85 14.17 39.80
N LEU A 13 5.65 13.02 39.15
CA LEU A 13 5.68 12.88 37.70
C LEU A 13 4.44 13.56 37.12
N ALA A 14 4.63 14.73 36.51
CA ALA A 14 3.58 15.35 35.69
C ALA A 14 3.37 14.52 34.41
N PRO A 15 2.13 14.23 34.01
CA PRO A 15 1.86 13.57 32.74
C PRO A 15 2.25 14.51 31.59
N THR A 16 3.19 14.07 30.76
CA THR A 16 3.51 14.70 29.48
C THR A 16 2.30 14.55 28.56
N ALA A 17 1.57 15.65 28.36
CA ALA A 17 0.54 15.74 27.33
C ALA A 17 1.19 15.55 25.95
N ILE A 18 0.84 14.45 25.27
CA ILE A 18 1.21 14.23 23.87
C ILE A 18 0.41 15.26 23.07
N ALA A 19 1.11 16.21 22.46
CA ALA A 19 0.48 17.22 21.60
C ALA A 19 -0.23 16.52 20.43
N ALA A 20 -1.54 16.76 20.30
CA ALA A 20 -2.30 16.37 19.12
C ALA A 20 -1.68 17.07 17.90
N THR A 21 -1.12 16.30 16.99
CA THR A 21 -0.59 16.82 15.73
C THR A 21 -1.80 17.29 14.92
N ASN A 22 -1.95 18.60 14.72
CA ASN A 22 -2.96 19.17 13.84
C ASN A 22 -2.63 18.73 12.40
N LEU A 23 -3.18 17.59 12.00
CA LEU A 23 -3.05 17.08 10.64
C LEU A 23 -3.77 18.05 9.71
N GLN A 24 -3.03 18.69 8.79
CA GLN A 24 -3.64 19.54 7.78
C GLN A 24 -4.23 18.65 6.68
N VAL A 25 -5.55 18.51 6.68
CA VAL A 25 -6.29 17.72 5.70
C VAL A 25 -7.12 18.65 4.83
N GLU A 26 -6.86 18.61 3.53
CA GLU A 26 -7.68 19.26 2.52
C GLU A 26 -8.89 18.37 2.22
N THR A 27 -10.10 18.91 2.37
CA THR A 27 -11.35 18.19 2.09
C THR A 27 -11.98 18.78 0.84
N HIS A 28 -12.08 17.99 -0.21
CA HIS A 28 -12.70 18.38 -1.49
C HIS A 28 -13.99 17.59 -1.71
N ARG A 29 -15.12 18.29 -1.82
CA ARG A 29 -16.42 17.64 -2.09
C ARG A 29 -16.51 17.27 -3.57
N ILE A 30 -16.67 15.98 -3.85
CA ILE A 30 -16.81 15.43 -5.22
C ILE A 30 -18.28 15.39 -5.63
N SER A 31 -19.16 14.99 -4.71
CA SER A 31 -20.61 15.00 -4.89
C SER A 31 -21.29 15.25 -3.54
N GLN A 32 -22.63 15.23 -3.49
CA GLN A 32 -23.39 15.40 -2.25
C GLN A 32 -22.97 14.42 -1.14
N ASP A 33 -22.55 13.21 -1.52
CA ASP A 33 -22.28 12.09 -0.63
C ASP A 33 -20.85 11.57 -0.75
N ARG A 34 -19.94 12.32 -1.40
CA ARG A 34 -18.57 11.87 -1.65
C ARG A 34 -17.56 13.00 -1.49
N TYR A 35 -16.47 12.72 -0.79
CA TYR A 35 -15.37 13.66 -0.57
C TYR A 35 -14.02 12.99 -0.80
N ASP A 36 -13.05 13.78 -1.23
CA ASP A 36 -11.63 13.43 -1.18
C ASP A 36 -10.99 14.14 0.01
N LEU A 37 -10.29 13.36 0.84
CA LEU A 37 -9.49 13.82 1.97
C LEU A 37 -8.01 13.70 1.60
N THR A 38 -7.36 14.82 1.34
CA THR A 38 -5.95 14.89 0.92
C THR A 38 -5.08 15.39 2.06
N VAL A 39 -3.99 14.68 2.33
CA VAL A 39 -3.07 15.00 3.41
C VAL A 39 -1.62 14.78 2.96
N ARG A 40 -0.72 15.68 3.38
CA ARG A 40 0.74 15.55 3.18
C ARG A 40 1.42 15.06 4.45
N LEU A 41 2.24 14.03 4.32
CA LEU A 41 2.93 13.37 5.42
C LEU A 41 4.38 13.04 5.04
N PRO A 42 5.25 12.73 6.02
CA PRO A 42 6.48 11.99 5.74
C PRO A 42 6.17 10.68 4.99
N ALA A 43 6.98 10.36 3.98
CA ALA A 43 6.87 9.11 3.24
C ALA A 43 7.14 7.88 4.14
N GLY A 44 6.53 6.75 3.80
CA GLY A 44 6.67 5.48 4.54
C GLY A 44 5.61 5.23 5.62
N ILE A 45 4.65 6.13 5.81
CA ILE A 45 3.45 5.87 6.63
C ILE A 45 2.44 5.09 5.77
N ASP A 46 2.03 3.90 6.23
CA ASP A 46 1.09 3.03 5.52
C ASP A 46 -0.36 3.53 5.55
N ALA A 47 -1.16 3.09 4.58
CA ALA A 47 -2.56 3.50 4.41
C ALA A 47 -3.44 3.28 5.63
N ILE A 48 -3.24 2.18 6.36
CA ILE A 48 -4.06 1.84 7.53
C ILE A 48 -3.84 2.91 8.61
N ARG A 49 -2.58 3.30 8.83
CA ARG A 49 -2.22 4.34 9.76
C ARG A 49 -2.77 5.70 9.32
N VAL A 50 -2.66 6.06 8.04
CA VAL A 50 -3.22 7.33 7.54
C VAL A 50 -4.75 7.35 7.65
N GLN A 51 -5.43 6.27 7.26
CA GLN A 51 -6.88 6.14 7.41
C GLN A 51 -7.31 6.24 8.87
N SER A 52 -6.56 5.65 9.81
CA SER A 52 -6.83 5.82 11.25
C SER A 52 -6.76 7.29 11.67
N MET A 53 -5.85 8.07 11.09
CA MET A 53 -5.72 9.51 11.36
C MET A 53 -6.83 10.34 10.69
N LEU A 54 -7.36 9.88 9.55
CA LEU A 54 -8.42 10.58 8.82
C LEU A 54 -9.83 10.31 9.34
N ARG A 55 -10.06 9.30 10.21
CA ARG A 55 -11.42 8.97 10.71
C ARG A 55 -12.18 10.17 11.28
N PRO A 56 -11.58 11.04 12.13
CA PRO A 56 -12.29 12.21 12.65
C PRO A 56 -12.67 13.21 11.56
N VAL A 57 -11.87 13.32 10.49
CA VAL A 57 -12.16 14.19 9.35
C VAL A 57 -13.29 13.62 8.51
N ALA A 58 -13.35 12.30 8.32
CA ALA A 58 -14.48 11.63 7.70
C ALA A 58 -15.78 11.79 8.51
N ASP A 59 -15.72 11.63 9.84
CA ASP A 59 -16.86 11.88 10.74
C ASP A 59 -17.40 13.31 10.57
N GLN A 60 -16.49 14.29 10.48
CA GLN A 60 -16.83 15.70 10.26
C GLN A 60 -17.38 15.96 8.85
N ALA A 61 -16.72 15.46 7.80
CA ALA A 61 -17.12 15.66 6.40
C ALA A 61 -18.50 15.04 6.10
N CYS A 62 -18.84 13.93 6.78
CA CYS A 62 -20.12 13.27 6.64
C CYS A 62 -21.19 13.79 7.60
N GLU A 63 -20.92 14.83 8.40
CA GLU A 63 -21.89 15.48 9.29
C GLU A 63 -22.57 14.49 10.26
N GLY A 64 -21.80 13.52 10.77
CA GLY A 64 -22.32 12.49 11.67
C GLY A 64 -23.15 11.39 11.00
N ARG A 65 -23.31 11.41 9.66
CA ARG A 65 -23.84 10.27 8.91
C ARG A 65 -22.84 9.11 8.96
N THR A 66 -23.35 7.89 8.80
CA THR A 66 -22.47 6.73 8.57
C THR A 66 -21.63 6.97 7.31
N TRP A 67 -20.44 6.39 7.26
CA TRP A 67 -19.56 6.53 6.10
C TRP A 67 -18.69 5.30 5.93
N GLN A 68 -18.12 5.16 4.73
CA GLN A 68 -17.16 4.12 4.38
C GLN A 68 -15.99 4.70 3.60
N TRP A 69 -14.82 4.10 3.75
CA TRP A 69 -13.65 4.43 2.93
C TRP A 69 -13.88 3.97 1.50
N GLY A 70 -13.66 4.87 0.56
CA GLY A 70 -13.54 4.58 -0.86
C GLY A 70 -12.09 4.31 -1.28
N PRO A 71 -11.79 4.41 -2.59
CA PRO A 71 -10.42 4.32 -3.10
C PRO A 71 -9.48 5.33 -2.46
N HIS A 72 -8.19 5.02 -2.47
CA HIS A 72 -7.14 5.94 -2.03
C HIS A 72 -5.96 5.91 -2.99
N ARG A 73 -5.13 6.95 -2.94
CA ARG A 73 -3.94 7.12 -3.76
C ARG A 73 -2.78 7.61 -2.92
N PHE A 74 -1.59 7.11 -3.23
CA PHE A 74 -0.31 7.65 -2.75
C PHE A 74 0.47 8.26 -3.90
N GLU A 75 1.08 9.39 -3.63
CA GLU A 75 2.12 9.97 -4.47
C GLU A 75 3.28 10.34 -3.55
N SER A 76 4.43 9.69 -3.72
CA SER A 76 5.62 9.96 -2.91
C SER A 76 6.78 10.38 -3.80
N THR A 77 7.62 11.27 -3.27
CA THR A 77 8.92 11.58 -3.86
C THR A 77 10.01 11.03 -2.96
N THR A 78 10.94 10.27 -3.53
CA THR A 78 12.15 9.82 -2.81
C THR A 78 13.34 10.49 -3.45
N ARG A 79 14.15 11.19 -2.66
CA ARG A 79 15.42 11.74 -3.17
C ARG A 79 16.46 10.65 -3.14
N LEU A 80 16.97 10.32 -4.32
CA LEU A 80 18.08 9.39 -4.51
C LEU A 80 19.38 10.20 -4.61
N GLY A 81 20.37 9.87 -3.79
CA GLY A 81 21.67 10.52 -3.76
C GLY A 81 22.75 9.61 -3.16
N PRO A 82 24.02 10.05 -3.08
CA PRO A 82 25.12 9.30 -2.48
C PRO A 82 25.00 9.17 -0.94
N GLU A 83 24.09 9.93 -0.33
CA GLU A 83 23.71 9.80 1.08
C GLU A 83 22.53 8.82 1.22
N GLU A 84 22.23 8.37 2.45
CA GLU A 84 21.10 7.47 2.71
C GLU A 84 19.80 7.97 2.04
N PRO A 85 19.03 7.10 1.37
CA PRO A 85 17.77 7.46 0.74
C PRO A 85 16.85 8.15 1.75
N GLN A 86 16.59 9.44 1.53
CA GLN A 86 15.65 10.18 2.37
C GLN A 86 14.24 10.03 1.79
N ALA A 87 13.41 9.33 2.56
CA ALA A 87 11.97 9.33 2.37
C ALA A 87 11.48 10.80 2.36
N GLY A 88 10.99 11.26 1.21
CA GLY A 88 10.51 12.63 1.06
C GLY A 88 9.11 12.81 1.65
N GLU A 89 8.35 13.75 1.10
CA GLU A 89 6.93 13.87 1.42
C GLU A 89 6.12 12.88 0.56
N GLN A 90 5.04 12.38 1.14
CA GLN A 90 3.97 11.69 0.44
C GLN A 90 2.66 12.46 0.56
N THR A 91 1.96 12.56 -0.57
CA THR A 91 0.57 12.99 -0.62
C THR A 91 -0.32 11.75 -0.60
N PHE A 92 -1.24 11.69 0.35
CA PHE A 92 -2.24 10.65 0.45
C PHE A 92 -3.63 11.26 0.24
N THR A 93 -4.36 10.74 -0.74
CA THR A 93 -5.75 11.12 -0.99
C THR A 93 -6.64 9.93 -0.71
N GLN A 94 -7.65 10.12 0.14
CA GLN A 94 -8.62 9.11 0.53
C GLN A 94 -10.03 9.57 0.20
N GLN A 95 -10.74 8.80 -0.60
CA GLN A 95 -12.16 9.04 -0.82
C GLN A 95 -12.98 8.58 0.39
N VAL A 96 -13.99 9.33 0.78
CA VAL A 96 -15.02 8.93 1.75
C VAL A 96 -16.40 9.05 1.12
N ASP A 97 -17.21 8.01 1.27
CA ASP A 97 -18.61 7.97 0.85
C ASP A 97 -19.50 8.09 2.10
N CYS A 98 -20.33 9.12 2.15
CA CYS A 98 -21.23 9.44 3.26
C CYS A 98 -22.64 8.90 2.98
N GLY A 99 -23.30 8.35 3.99
CA GLY A 99 -24.61 7.74 3.88
C GLY A 99 -24.60 6.28 4.36
N ALA A 100 -25.74 5.61 4.26
CA ALA A 100 -25.79 4.18 4.54
C ALA A 100 -24.70 3.50 3.73
N ALA A 101 -23.93 2.61 4.37
CA ALA A 101 -22.93 1.80 3.69
C ALA A 101 -23.54 1.29 2.39
N ALA A 102 -22.77 1.31 1.30
CA ALA A 102 -23.20 0.65 0.08
C ALA A 102 -23.76 -0.71 0.49
N THR A 103 -24.96 -1.03 0.02
CA THR A 103 -25.62 -2.31 0.32
C THR A 103 -24.54 -3.38 0.20
N PRO A 104 -24.39 -4.27 1.21
CA PRO A 104 -23.32 -5.26 1.21
C PRO A 104 -23.30 -5.84 -0.19
N ASP A 105 -22.15 -5.68 -0.88
CA ASP A 105 -22.02 -6.16 -2.23
C ASP A 105 -22.54 -7.60 -2.21
N PRO A 106 -23.63 -7.92 -2.91
CA PRO A 106 -24.23 -9.25 -2.82
C PRO A 106 -23.26 -10.33 -3.34
N THR A 107 -22.14 -9.92 -3.95
CA THR A 107 -21.02 -10.78 -4.32
C THR A 107 -19.93 -10.89 -3.25
N ALA A 108 -19.99 -10.11 -2.16
CA ALA A 108 -19.02 -10.16 -1.07
C ALA A 108 -19.06 -11.53 -0.39
N VAL A 109 -17.93 -12.22 -0.46
CA VAL A 109 -17.76 -13.55 0.11
C VAL A 109 -17.34 -13.41 1.55
N ALA A 110 -18.04 -14.08 2.47
CA ALA A 110 -17.56 -14.18 3.84
C ALA A 110 -16.16 -14.84 3.86
N ALA A 111 -15.25 -14.33 4.67
CA ALA A 111 -13.93 -14.93 4.81
C ALA A 111 -14.10 -16.41 5.25
N PRO A 112 -13.41 -17.38 4.62
CA PRO A 112 -13.50 -18.76 5.03
C PRO A 112 -13.05 -18.94 6.48
N ASN A 113 -13.79 -19.71 7.28
CA ASN A 113 -13.39 -20.02 8.66
C ASN A 113 -12.13 -20.92 8.72
N ALA A 114 -11.83 -21.65 7.64
CA ALA A 114 -10.64 -22.46 7.53
C ALA A 114 -9.43 -21.59 7.13
N PRO A 115 -8.22 -21.86 7.66
CA PRO A 115 -6.99 -21.23 7.21
C PRO A 115 -6.75 -21.39 5.70
N ALA A 116 -5.84 -20.59 5.13
CA ALA A 116 -5.41 -20.79 3.75
C ALA A 116 -4.76 -22.17 3.57
N THR A 117 -5.08 -22.83 2.46
CA THR A 117 -4.55 -24.15 2.12
C THR A 117 -3.31 -24.06 1.24
N ALA A 118 -2.55 -25.15 1.11
CA ALA A 118 -1.43 -25.23 0.17
C ALA A 118 -1.86 -24.97 -1.29
N ASP A 119 -3.09 -25.32 -1.63
CA ASP A 119 -3.68 -25.04 -2.94
C ASP A 119 -3.95 -23.55 -3.14
N ASP A 120 -4.39 -22.84 -2.09
CA ASP A 120 -4.58 -21.39 -2.13
C ASP A 120 -3.23 -20.68 -2.29
N GLU A 121 -2.20 -21.11 -1.54
CA GLU A 121 -0.85 -20.56 -1.68
C GLU A 121 -0.29 -20.74 -3.10
N ARG A 122 -0.44 -21.95 -3.67
CA ARG A 122 -0.01 -22.22 -5.04
C ARG A 122 -0.74 -21.31 -6.04
N ARG A 123 -2.07 -21.21 -5.96
CA ARG A 123 -2.87 -20.38 -6.86
C ARG A 123 -2.47 -18.91 -6.81
N VAL A 124 -2.25 -18.37 -5.61
CA VAL A 124 -1.86 -16.96 -5.43
C VAL A 124 -0.46 -16.71 -6.00
N ARG A 125 0.47 -17.64 -5.80
CA ARG A 125 1.82 -17.55 -6.38
C ARG A 125 1.78 -17.56 -7.90
N GLU A 126 1.08 -18.53 -8.49
CA GLU A 126 0.93 -18.66 -9.95
C GLU A 126 0.24 -17.42 -10.55
N THR A 127 -0.84 -16.95 -9.93
CA THR A 127 -1.57 -15.75 -10.38
C THR A 127 -0.69 -14.50 -10.27
N THR A 128 0.07 -14.35 -9.19
CA THR A 128 1.00 -13.22 -9.03
C THR A 128 2.08 -13.24 -10.11
N LEU A 129 2.71 -14.39 -10.36
CA LEU A 129 3.73 -14.52 -11.40
C LEU A 129 3.16 -14.28 -12.81
N ALA A 130 1.93 -14.75 -13.08
CA ALA A 130 1.25 -14.52 -14.35
C ALA A 130 0.95 -13.03 -14.58
N TYR A 131 0.55 -12.31 -13.54
CA TYR A 131 0.33 -10.87 -13.57
C TYR A 131 1.62 -10.09 -13.86
N LEU A 132 2.71 -10.42 -13.14
CA LEU A 132 4.02 -9.79 -13.35
C LEU A 132 4.55 -10.06 -14.76
N LEU A 133 4.44 -11.30 -15.25
CA LEU A 133 4.83 -11.64 -16.62
C LEU A 133 4.04 -10.82 -17.65
N ALA A 134 2.73 -10.66 -17.47
CA ALA A 134 1.90 -9.86 -18.36
C ALA A 134 2.36 -8.38 -18.39
N LYS A 135 2.65 -7.79 -17.22
CA LYS A 135 3.19 -6.42 -17.13
C LYS A 135 4.51 -6.26 -17.86
N ASP A 136 5.44 -7.19 -17.67
CA ASP A 136 6.80 -7.05 -18.21
C ASP A 136 6.88 -7.35 -19.72
N THR A 137 5.96 -8.16 -20.23
CA THR A 137 5.86 -8.46 -21.66
C THR A 137 4.99 -7.48 -22.43
N GLY A 138 4.37 -6.51 -21.74
CA GLY A 138 3.50 -5.51 -22.35
C GLY A 138 2.09 -6.02 -22.67
N ASP A 139 1.69 -7.19 -22.17
CA ASP A 139 0.32 -7.69 -22.23
C ASP A 139 -0.55 -6.99 -21.16
N PHE A 140 -0.70 -5.68 -21.32
CA PHE A 140 -1.43 -4.85 -20.38
C PHE A 140 -2.92 -5.19 -20.33
N ALA A 141 -3.49 -5.68 -21.44
CA ALA A 141 -4.88 -6.14 -21.46
C ALA A 141 -5.09 -7.30 -20.50
N LYS A 142 -4.20 -8.32 -20.54
CA LYS A 142 -4.23 -9.42 -19.58
C LYS A 142 -3.98 -8.95 -18.16
N ALA A 143 -2.95 -8.13 -17.93
CA ALA A 143 -2.66 -7.59 -16.60
C ALA A 143 -3.87 -6.83 -16.00
N ARG A 144 -4.54 -5.99 -16.80
CA ARG A 144 -5.76 -5.28 -16.37
C ARG A 144 -6.93 -6.22 -16.15
N SER A 145 -7.08 -7.31 -16.92
CA SER A 145 -8.18 -8.28 -16.71
C SER A 145 -8.14 -8.98 -15.35
N MET A 146 -6.95 -9.06 -14.74
CA MET A 146 -6.73 -9.67 -13.42
C MET A 146 -7.10 -8.75 -12.26
N GLN A 147 -7.38 -7.48 -12.54
CA GLN A 147 -7.75 -6.47 -11.55
C GLN A 147 -9.26 -6.43 -11.33
N THR A 148 -9.67 -5.97 -10.15
CA THR A 148 -11.05 -5.51 -9.96
C THR A 148 -11.26 -4.15 -10.65
N GLU A 149 -12.52 -3.75 -10.87
CA GLU A 149 -12.81 -2.45 -11.47
C GLU A 149 -12.33 -1.30 -10.57
N GLU A 150 -12.43 -1.44 -9.25
CA GLU A 150 -11.92 -0.42 -8.32
C GLU A 150 -10.40 -0.27 -8.41
N ALA A 151 -9.67 -1.39 -8.51
CA ALA A 151 -8.22 -1.36 -8.69
C ALA A 151 -7.83 -0.67 -10.01
N LYS A 152 -8.57 -0.95 -11.09
CA LYS A 152 -8.37 -0.29 -12.39
C LYS A 152 -8.57 1.23 -12.29
N LEU A 153 -9.58 1.67 -11.54
CA LEU A 153 -9.88 3.09 -11.34
C LEU A 153 -8.84 3.79 -10.44
N SER A 154 -8.18 3.07 -9.54
CA SER A 154 -7.11 3.63 -8.69
C SER A 154 -5.76 3.78 -9.37
N MET A 155 -5.58 3.17 -10.55
CA MET A 155 -4.32 3.29 -11.29
C MET A 155 -4.20 4.64 -11.99
N PRO A 156 -2.98 5.19 -12.10
CA PRO A 156 -2.73 6.34 -12.96
C PRO A 156 -3.24 6.10 -14.39
N PRO A 157 -3.79 7.12 -15.07
CA PRO A 157 -4.35 6.96 -16.41
C PRO A 157 -3.30 6.53 -17.45
N ASP A 158 -2.03 6.85 -17.21
CA ASP A 158 -0.86 6.55 -18.03
C ASP A 158 -0.10 5.29 -17.57
N TRP A 159 -0.70 4.47 -16.70
CA TRP A 159 -0.02 3.34 -16.07
C TRP A 159 0.63 2.39 -17.09
N SER A 160 -0.06 2.08 -18.19
CA SER A 160 0.46 1.20 -19.26
C SER A 160 1.66 1.80 -19.98
N GLU A 161 1.60 3.09 -20.28
CA GLU A 161 2.63 3.86 -20.96
C GLU A 161 3.87 3.98 -20.08
N SER A 162 3.67 4.36 -18.81
CA SER A 162 4.72 4.44 -17.79
C SER A 162 5.39 3.07 -17.55
N ARG A 163 4.63 1.98 -17.51
CA ARG A 163 5.20 0.62 -17.44
C ARG A 163 5.95 0.25 -18.71
N ALA A 164 5.41 0.54 -19.89
CA ALA A 164 6.08 0.25 -21.16
C ALA A 164 7.43 0.97 -21.27
N ALA A 165 7.48 2.25 -20.86
CA ALA A 165 8.71 3.03 -20.82
C ALA A 165 9.74 2.40 -19.86
N PHE A 166 9.31 1.96 -18.67
CA PHE A 166 10.17 1.24 -17.74
C PHE A 166 10.72 -0.05 -18.35
N ASN A 167 9.87 -0.88 -18.97
CA ASN A 167 10.29 -2.14 -19.59
C ASN A 167 11.33 -1.91 -20.70
N GLN A 168 11.25 -0.81 -21.46
CA GLN A 168 12.27 -0.45 -22.45
C GLN A 168 13.63 -0.14 -21.82
N GLN A 169 13.64 0.54 -20.67
CA GLN A 169 14.87 0.89 -19.95
C GLN A 169 15.45 -0.28 -19.14
N ALA A 170 14.59 -1.17 -18.64
CA ALA A 170 14.98 -2.31 -17.81
C ALA A 170 15.27 -3.58 -18.63
N GLY A 171 14.71 -3.70 -19.84
CA GLY A 171 14.81 -4.91 -20.64
C GLY A 171 13.88 -6.02 -20.15
N GLN A 172 14.26 -7.28 -20.36
CA GLN A 172 13.50 -8.44 -19.87
C GLN A 172 14.04 -8.90 -18.51
N PRO A 173 13.16 -9.14 -17.50
CA PRO A 173 13.59 -9.70 -16.22
C PRO A 173 14.25 -11.06 -16.39
N ALA A 174 15.31 -11.30 -15.64
CA ALA A 174 15.96 -12.60 -15.54
C ALA A 174 15.18 -13.54 -14.62
N GLU A 175 14.61 -13.01 -13.54
CA GLU A 175 13.90 -13.77 -12.52
C GLU A 175 12.71 -12.99 -11.97
N ARG A 176 11.68 -13.73 -11.54
CA ARG A 176 10.55 -13.23 -10.77
C ARG A 176 10.27 -14.18 -9.62
N GLN A 177 10.05 -13.63 -8.43
CA GLN A 177 9.80 -14.44 -7.25
C GLN A 177 8.71 -13.82 -6.39
N VAL A 178 7.81 -14.67 -5.88
CA VAL A 178 6.94 -14.34 -4.74
C VAL A 178 7.68 -14.73 -3.47
N VAL A 179 8.10 -13.73 -2.70
CA VAL A 179 8.96 -13.88 -1.53
C VAL A 179 8.14 -14.33 -0.33
N ARG A 180 6.94 -13.76 -0.14
CA ARG A 180 6.11 -14.02 1.04
C ARG A 180 4.63 -13.85 0.72
N LEU A 181 3.81 -14.66 1.38
CA LEU A 181 2.35 -14.50 1.39
C LEU A 181 1.91 -14.13 2.80
N THR A 182 1.05 -13.12 2.92
CA THR A 182 0.40 -12.74 4.19
C THR A 182 -1.10 -12.72 4.00
N TRP A 183 -1.82 -13.51 4.80
CA TRP A 183 -3.27 -13.68 4.69
C TRP A 183 -4.01 -12.79 5.68
N TYR A 184 -5.14 -12.24 5.24
CA TYR A 184 -6.00 -11.38 6.04
C TYR A 184 -7.46 -11.80 5.86
N ASP A 185 -8.16 -12.00 6.97
CA ASP A 185 -9.60 -12.25 6.95
C ASP A 185 -10.34 -11.01 7.45
N ASN A 186 -11.17 -10.43 6.58
CA ASN A 186 -11.91 -9.19 6.84
C ASN A 186 -11.05 -8.05 7.39
N PRO A 187 -9.89 -7.72 6.78
CA PRO A 187 -9.04 -6.66 7.28
C PRO A 187 -9.80 -5.34 7.42
N GLN A 188 -9.51 -4.60 8.49
CA GLN A 188 -10.14 -3.31 8.74
C GLN A 188 -9.83 -2.35 7.59
N GLY A 189 -10.85 -1.65 7.08
CA GLY A 189 -10.70 -0.69 5.98
C GLY A 189 -10.66 -1.29 4.59
N ALA A 190 -10.76 -2.62 4.44
CA ALA A 190 -10.94 -3.22 3.11
C ALA A 190 -12.31 -2.84 2.51
N PRO A 191 -12.36 -2.62 1.17
CA PRO A 191 -13.59 -2.21 0.50
C PRO A 191 -14.66 -3.30 0.51
N ARG A 192 -14.26 -4.57 0.67
CA ARG A 192 -15.17 -5.71 0.74
C ARG A 192 -14.83 -6.60 1.93
N LYS A 193 -15.82 -7.32 2.45
CA LYS A 193 -15.59 -8.43 3.38
C LYS A 193 -15.08 -9.64 2.61
N GLY A 194 -14.26 -10.46 3.27
CA GLY A 194 -13.69 -11.68 2.71
C GLY A 194 -12.22 -11.86 3.02
N ARG A 195 -11.60 -12.80 2.30
CA ARG A 195 -10.18 -13.14 2.44
C ARG A 195 -9.35 -12.36 1.44
N TYR A 196 -8.29 -11.76 1.95
CA TYR A 196 -7.26 -11.08 1.19
C TYR A 196 -5.91 -11.74 1.41
N VAL A 197 -5.02 -11.58 0.44
CA VAL A 197 -3.63 -12.03 0.55
C VAL A 197 -2.69 -11.01 -0.09
N ALA A 198 -1.72 -10.56 0.69
CA ALA A 198 -0.59 -9.80 0.17
C ALA A 198 0.49 -10.77 -0.29
N ALA A 199 0.83 -10.72 -1.56
CA ALA A 199 1.98 -11.42 -2.14
C ALA A 199 3.12 -10.41 -2.32
N ASP A 200 4.11 -10.45 -1.43
CA ASP A 200 5.33 -9.69 -1.62
C ASP A 200 6.16 -10.35 -2.71
N TYR A 201 6.65 -9.56 -3.66
CA TYR A 201 7.37 -10.06 -4.82
C TYR A 201 8.60 -9.22 -5.14
N ARG A 202 9.48 -9.81 -5.97
CA ARG A 202 10.58 -9.12 -6.63
C ARG A 202 10.77 -9.62 -8.06
N GLY A 203 11.31 -8.77 -8.90
CA GLY A 203 11.81 -9.09 -10.23
C GLY A 203 13.19 -8.51 -10.42
N ASP A 204 14.12 -9.33 -10.88
CA ASP A 204 15.53 -8.98 -11.03
C ASP A 204 15.91 -9.00 -12.52
N TYR A 205 16.63 -7.97 -12.97
CA TYR A 205 17.09 -7.83 -14.36
C TYR A 205 18.57 -8.20 -14.48
N ARG A 206 18.99 -8.56 -15.69
CA ARG A 206 20.37 -9.00 -15.96
C ARG A 206 21.44 -7.96 -15.64
N HIS A 207 21.12 -6.66 -15.75
CA HIS A 207 22.07 -5.57 -15.53
C HIS A 207 21.74 -4.77 -14.25
N ALA A 208 21.43 -5.51 -13.18
CA ALA A 208 21.23 -4.99 -11.83
C ALA A 208 20.00 -4.10 -11.58
N GLY A 209 19.20 -3.82 -12.61
CA GLY A 209 17.85 -3.28 -12.42
C GLY A 209 16.98 -4.26 -11.63
N PHE A 210 15.95 -3.75 -10.97
CA PHE A 210 14.99 -4.56 -10.22
C PHE A 210 13.66 -3.83 -10.07
N TYR A 211 12.61 -4.58 -9.75
CA TYR A 211 11.40 -4.05 -9.15
C TYR A 211 10.97 -4.95 -8.00
N CYS A 212 10.19 -4.42 -7.07
CA CYS A 212 9.70 -5.15 -5.92
C CYS A 212 8.49 -4.45 -5.30
N GLY A 213 7.75 -5.17 -4.47
CA GLY A 213 6.62 -4.60 -3.77
C GLY A 213 5.66 -5.68 -3.33
N TYR A 214 4.37 -5.37 -3.30
CA TYR A 214 3.35 -6.35 -3.00
C TYR A 214 2.11 -6.19 -3.87
N ALA A 215 1.50 -7.33 -4.21
CA ALA A 215 0.21 -7.43 -4.85
C ALA A 215 -0.82 -7.93 -3.83
N MET A 216 -1.87 -7.16 -3.59
CA MET A 216 -2.98 -7.56 -2.72
C MET A 216 -4.08 -8.17 -3.57
N TRP A 217 -4.40 -9.44 -3.29
CA TRP A 217 -5.45 -10.19 -3.97
C TRP A 217 -6.65 -10.40 -3.06
N TYR A 218 -7.85 -10.28 -3.62
CA TYR A 218 -9.11 -10.66 -2.99
C TYR A 218 -9.57 -12.01 -3.50
N ARG A 219 -10.03 -12.89 -2.61
CA ARG A 219 -10.60 -14.19 -2.97
C ARG A 219 -12.08 -14.06 -3.32
N GLU A 220 -12.42 -14.32 -4.57
CA GLU A 220 -13.78 -14.31 -5.11
C GLU A 220 -14.60 -15.53 -4.67
N ALA A 221 -15.90 -15.52 -4.97
CA ALA A 221 -16.85 -16.55 -4.54
C ALA A 221 -16.52 -17.93 -5.15
N ASP A 222 -16.06 -17.93 -6.39
CA ASP A 222 -15.61 -19.09 -7.14
C ASP A 222 -14.21 -19.60 -6.71
N GLY A 223 -13.57 -18.91 -5.75
CA GLY A 223 -12.23 -19.21 -5.26
C GLY A 223 -11.10 -18.68 -6.15
N SER A 224 -11.41 -17.91 -7.19
CA SER A 224 -10.42 -17.16 -7.96
C SER A 224 -9.90 -15.95 -7.15
N TYR A 225 -8.82 -15.35 -7.64
CA TYR A 225 -8.17 -14.20 -7.00
C TYR A 225 -8.11 -13.02 -7.96
N ARG A 226 -8.59 -11.86 -7.52
CA ARG A 226 -8.49 -10.59 -8.27
C ARG A 226 -7.64 -9.57 -7.54
N LEU A 227 -6.82 -8.84 -8.30
CA LEU A 227 -5.95 -7.81 -7.77
C LEU A 227 -6.79 -6.62 -7.34
N VAL A 228 -6.68 -6.24 -6.07
CA VAL A 228 -7.37 -5.07 -5.50
C VAL A 228 -6.43 -3.90 -5.26
N ARG A 229 -5.12 -4.15 -5.18
CA ARG A 229 -4.10 -3.14 -4.94
C ARG A 229 -2.73 -3.66 -5.31
N GLU A 230 -1.88 -2.77 -5.81
CA GLU A 230 -0.46 -3.01 -5.99
C GLU A 230 0.31 -1.77 -5.52
N GLU A 231 1.42 -2.02 -4.84
CA GLU A 231 2.48 -1.03 -4.64
C GLU A 231 3.79 -1.61 -5.15
N GLU A 232 4.54 -0.81 -5.90
CA GLU A 232 5.79 -1.25 -6.51
C GLU A 232 6.83 -0.12 -6.46
N GLY A 233 8.04 -0.47 -6.04
CA GLY A 233 9.25 0.31 -6.25
C GLY A 233 10.10 -0.32 -7.35
N GLN A 234 10.73 0.51 -8.17
CA GLN A 234 11.46 0.04 -9.35
C GLN A 234 12.72 0.88 -9.64
N VAL A 235 13.75 0.20 -10.16
CA VAL A 235 15.01 0.76 -10.64
C VAL A 235 15.34 0.10 -11.98
N SER A 236 15.41 0.88 -13.06
CA SER A 236 15.77 0.36 -14.39
C SER A 236 17.26 0.04 -14.48
N ASN A 237 17.69 -0.77 -15.46
CA ASN A 237 19.12 -1.02 -15.70
C ASN A 237 19.88 0.27 -15.98
N GLU A 238 19.26 1.21 -16.71
CA GLU A 238 19.85 2.52 -16.97
C GLU A 238 20.15 3.27 -15.67
N THR A 239 19.18 3.33 -14.75
CA THR A 239 19.38 3.96 -13.44
C THR A 239 20.39 3.20 -12.61
N ALA A 240 20.31 1.87 -12.58
CA ALA A 240 21.23 1.03 -11.81
C ALA A 240 22.69 1.20 -12.26
N SER A 241 22.94 1.42 -13.56
CA SER A 241 24.29 1.65 -14.09
C SER A 241 24.97 2.93 -13.59
N LYS A 242 24.18 3.86 -13.04
CA LYS A 242 24.63 5.14 -12.48
C LYS A 242 24.85 5.09 -10.97
N ILE A 243 24.57 3.95 -10.33
CA ILE A 243 24.66 3.72 -8.89
C ILE A 243 25.79 2.72 -8.61
N ALA A 244 26.58 2.93 -7.55
CA ALA A 244 27.59 1.96 -7.17
C ALA A 244 26.94 0.64 -6.72
N ALA A 245 27.52 -0.50 -7.13
CA ALA A 245 26.93 -1.81 -6.85
C ALA A 245 26.71 -2.09 -5.35
N ALA A 246 27.58 -1.54 -4.49
CA ALA A 246 27.45 -1.65 -3.03
C ALA A 246 26.20 -0.90 -2.49
N ASP A 247 25.78 0.17 -3.15
CA ASP A 247 24.66 1.01 -2.72
C ASP A 247 23.32 0.51 -3.27
N LEU A 248 23.32 -0.22 -4.39
CA LEU A 248 22.10 -0.78 -5.01
C LEU A 248 21.25 -1.62 -4.05
N HIS A 249 21.89 -2.40 -3.18
CA HIS A 249 21.17 -3.17 -2.17
C HIS A 249 20.48 -2.28 -1.13
N ALA A 250 21.11 -1.17 -0.74
CA ALA A 250 20.54 -0.23 0.23
C ALA A 250 19.27 0.46 -0.31
N PHE A 251 19.11 0.58 -1.63
CA PHE A 251 17.91 1.15 -2.25
C PHE A 251 16.69 0.23 -2.22
N ARG A 252 16.84 -1.07 -1.99
CA ARG A 252 15.71 -2.02 -2.00
C ARG A 252 14.70 -1.74 -0.89
N LYS A 253 15.17 -1.58 0.34
CA LYS A 253 14.32 -1.37 1.52
C LYS A 253 13.45 -0.10 1.43
N PRO A 254 13.98 1.11 1.10
CA PRO A 254 13.14 2.30 0.98
C PRO A 254 12.15 2.22 -0.19
N LEU A 255 12.40 1.37 -1.19
CA LEU A 255 11.48 1.07 -2.30
C LEU A 255 10.43 0.01 -1.94
N GLY A 256 10.40 -0.46 -0.69
CA GLY A 256 9.40 -1.43 -0.22
C GLY A 256 9.73 -2.89 -0.56
N CYS A 257 10.95 -3.20 -1.01
CA CYS A 257 11.36 -4.58 -1.22
C CYS A 257 11.38 -5.35 0.10
N ARG A 258 10.89 -6.58 0.06
CA ARG A 258 11.12 -7.59 1.10
C ARG A 258 11.98 -8.69 0.50
N ASP A 259 13.04 -9.05 1.21
CA ASP A 259 13.94 -10.16 0.86
C ASP A 259 13.72 -11.37 1.78
#